data_AF-A0A7W1HJR8-F1
#
_entry.id   AF-A0A7W1HJR8-F1
#
_cell.length_a   1.000
_cell.length_b   1.000
_cell.length_c   1.000
_cell.angle_alpha   90.00
_cell.angle_beta   90.00
_cell.angle_gamma   90.00
#
_symmetry.space_group_name_H-M   'P 1'
#
loop_
_entity.id
_entity.type
_entity.pdbx_description
1 polymer ?
#
loop_
_entity_poly.entity_id
_entity_poly.type
_entity_poly.pdbx_seq_one_letter_code
_entity_poly.pdbx_strand_id
1 'polypeptide(L)'
;MAAPFCGRMGGSIPENGSGLGVALWPRWCGVLLALFLCHGTAAGRIGETEAEVKARYGAPVFTLSSREAANLTKCLSDGFSIAVTYVAGRSAREMIAKADKSEITEKEINRLLEANSGGFSWNPQQLAGQKNVPDGLLGWRTNEEKPRIALYDERTQALFVTTQRFINLTNAANRRSAAKKVNGGASLPGGQSERALRNLQSGNLRGFPTSSPARKGEPSK
;
A
#
# COMPACT_ATOMS: atom_id res chain seq x y z
N MET A 1 67.53 -18.45 15.09
CA MET A 1 68.37 -19.66 14.99
C MET A 1 67.55 -20.87 15.41
N ALA A 2 67.68 -21.96 14.66
CA ALA A 2 67.15 -23.31 14.86
C ALA A 2 65.61 -23.54 14.77
N ALA A 3 65.20 -24.10 13.62
CA ALA A 3 64.02 -24.96 13.44
C ALA A 3 64.44 -26.43 13.73
N PRO A 4 63.68 -27.49 13.37
CA PRO A 4 62.23 -27.76 13.31
C PRO A 4 61.87 -29.07 14.09
N PHE A 5 60.59 -29.47 14.17
CA PHE A 5 60.27 -30.91 14.21
C PHE A 5 58.96 -31.24 13.48
N CYS A 6 59.07 -32.33 12.72
CA CYS A 6 58.15 -32.84 11.72
C CYS A 6 57.32 -33.98 12.32
N GLY A 7 56.02 -34.02 12.04
CA GLY A 7 55.12 -35.07 12.52
C GLY A 7 54.18 -35.53 11.42
N ARG A 8 54.68 -36.43 10.57
CA ARG A 8 53.97 -37.14 9.51
C ARG A 8 53.26 -38.36 10.11
N MET A 9 51.94 -38.47 9.97
CA MET A 9 51.25 -39.77 10.03
C MET A 9 50.28 -39.89 8.87
N GLY A 10 50.64 -40.76 7.94
CA GLY A 10 49.75 -41.26 6.91
C GLY A 10 48.90 -42.39 7.50
N GLY A 11 47.59 -42.28 7.31
CA GLY A 11 46.63 -43.35 7.53
C GLY A 11 45.94 -43.64 6.21
N SER A 12 46.29 -44.78 5.61
CA SER A 12 45.64 -45.40 4.46
C SER A 12 44.19 -45.74 4.79
N ILE A 13 43.24 -45.24 4.00
CA ILE A 13 41.84 -45.70 4.02
C ILE A 13 41.62 -46.57 2.78
N PRO A 14 41.12 -47.80 2.93
CA PRO A 14 40.87 -48.70 1.80
C PRO A 14 39.66 -48.28 0.98
N GLU A 15 39.84 -48.25 -0.33
CA GLU A 15 38.77 -48.49 -1.30
C GLU A 15 38.38 -49.97 -1.27
N ASN A 16 37.09 -50.26 -1.13
CA ASN A 16 36.36 -51.34 -1.82
C ASN A 16 34.97 -51.48 -1.19
N GLY A 17 33.92 -51.39 -2.01
CA GLY A 17 32.57 -51.71 -1.54
C GLY A 17 31.44 -51.14 -2.37
N SER A 18 31.39 -51.52 -3.65
CA SER A 18 30.19 -51.43 -4.47
C SER A 18 28.97 -52.03 -3.75
N GLY A 19 28.02 -51.16 -3.40
CA GLY A 19 26.70 -51.52 -2.93
C GLY A 19 25.71 -50.48 -3.42
N LEU A 20 25.14 -50.73 -4.60
CA LEU A 20 23.94 -50.04 -5.10
C LEU A 20 22.76 -50.37 -4.18
N GLY A 21 22.74 -49.77 -3.01
CA GLY A 21 21.55 -49.65 -2.17
C GLY A 21 20.71 -48.53 -2.76
N VAL A 22 19.71 -48.90 -3.56
CA VAL A 22 18.63 -47.98 -3.95
C VAL A 22 17.91 -47.62 -2.65
N ALA A 23 18.40 -46.58 -1.98
CA ALA A 23 17.78 -46.04 -0.79
C ALA A 23 16.39 -45.57 -1.21
N LEU A 24 15.38 -46.34 -0.81
CA LEU A 24 13.99 -45.91 -0.72
C LEU A 24 13.96 -44.68 0.18
N TRP A 25 14.27 -43.51 -0.40
CA TRP A 25 13.99 -42.25 0.25
C TRP A 25 12.49 -42.24 0.54
N PRO A 26 12.08 -42.03 1.80
CA PRO A 26 10.67 -41.96 2.13
C PRO A 26 10.04 -40.88 1.25
N ARG A 27 9.07 -41.29 0.43
CA ARG A 27 8.21 -40.40 -0.39
C ARG A 27 7.49 -39.31 0.41
N TRP A 28 7.71 -39.26 1.73
CA TRP A 28 7.11 -38.37 2.69
C TRP A 28 7.92 -37.08 2.92
N CYS A 29 9.19 -37.00 2.48
CA CYS A 29 9.97 -35.75 2.61
C CYS A 29 9.54 -34.65 1.61
N GLY A 30 8.84 -35.00 0.53
CA GLY A 30 8.37 -34.02 -0.46
C GLY A 30 7.16 -33.18 -0.02
N VAL A 31 6.36 -33.68 0.94
CA VAL A 31 5.13 -32.98 1.38
C VAL A 31 5.45 -31.87 2.39
N LEU A 32 6.51 -32.00 3.19
CA LEU A 32 6.88 -31.00 4.19
C LEU A 32 7.57 -29.76 3.59
N LEU A 33 8.24 -29.88 2.43
CA LEU A 33 8.88 -28.74 1.78
C LEU A 33 7.88 -27.83 1.04
N ALA A 34 6.75 -28.38 0.60
CA ALA A 34 5.68 -27.61 -0.06
C ALA A 34 4.88 -26.73 0.92
N LEU A 35 4.83 -27.09 2.21
CA LEU A 35 4.12 -26.32 3.24
C LEU A 35 4.89 -25.07 3.70
N PHE A 36 6.22 -25.03 3.53
CA PHE A 36 7.03 -23.87 3.91
C PHE A 36 7.01 -22.72 2.89
N LEU A 37 6.59 -22.96 1.64
CA LEU A 37 6.44 -21.93 0.61
C LEU A 37 5.17 -21.07 0.76
N CYS A 38 4.28 -21.41 1.71
CA CYS A 38 3.09 -20.62 2.07
C CYS A 38 3.32 -19.69 3.26
N HIS A 39 4.57 -19.35 3.59
CA HIS A 39 4.84 -18.13 4.36
C HIS A 39 4.67 -16.93 3.43
N GLY A 40 3.45 -16.74 2.94
CA GLY A 40 2.99 -15.44 2.48
C GLY A 40 3.20 -14.52 3.66
N THR A 41 4.28 -13.75 3.61
CA THR A 41 4.46 -12.64 4.52
C THR A 41 3.17 -11.84 4.40
N ALA A 42 2.35 -11.85 5.45
CA ALA A 42 1.15 -11.03 5.58
C ALA A 42 1.59 -9.56 5.76
N ALA A 43 2.48 -9.12 4.86
CA ALA A 43 3.26 -7.91 4.89
C ALA A 43 2.49 -6.83 4.14
N GLY A 44 1.47 -6.31 4.81
CA GLY A 44 1.07 -4.90 4.71
C GLY A 44 0.62 -4.39 3.35
N ARG A 45 -0.68 -4.52 3.09
CA ARG A 45 -1.65 -3.70 2.32
C ARG A 45 -1.17 -2.76 1.20
N ILE A 46 -0.25 -1.84 1.47
CA ILE A 46 0.37 -0.98 0.43
C ILE A 46 1.40 -1.79 -0.36
N GLY A 47 1.24 -1.81 -1.68
CA GLY A 47 2.03 -2.59 -2.63
C GLY A 47 1.27 -3.78 -3.23
N GLU A 48 0.07 -4.06 -2.76
CA GLU A 48 -0.82 -5.12 -3.29
C GLU A 48 -1.31 -4.82 -4.70
N THR A 49 -1.60 -5.88 -5.45
CA THR A 49 -2.24 -5.84 -6.75
C THR A 49 -3.73 -5.50 -6.64
N GLU A 50 -4.35 -5.08 -7.73
CA GLU A 50 -5.80 -4.83 -7.78
C GLU A 50 -6.62 -6.07 -7.39
N ALA A 51 -6.14 -7.28 -7.74
CA ALA A 51 -6.80 -8.54 -7.40
C ALA A 51 -6.75 -8.84 -5.89
N GLU A 52 -5.60 -8.63 -5.25
CA GLU A 52 -5.43 -8.81 -3.78
C GLU A 52 -6.30 -7.81 -3.01
N VAL A 53 -6.32 -6.53 -3.43
CA VAL A 53 -7.17 -5.51 -2.82
C VAL A 53 -8.65 -5.87 -2.98
N LYS A 54 -9.07 -6.36 -4.16
CA LYS A 54 -10.44 -6.82 -4.41
C LYS A 54 -10.80 -8.04 -3.56
N ALA A 55 -9.88 -8.97 -3.36
CA ALA A 55 -10.10 -10.11 -2.48
C ALA A 55 -10.31 -9.67 -1.03
N ARG A 56 -9.63 -8.60 -0.59
CA ARG A 56 -9.73 -8.08 0.77
C ARG A 56 -10.97 -7.23 1.02
N TYR A 57 -11.26 -6.27 0.14
CA TYR A 57 -12.36 -5.29 0.34
C TYR A 57 -13.62 -5.60 -0.45
N GLY A 58 -13.61 -6.67 -1.25
CA GLY A 58 -14.70 -6.99 -2.15
C GLY A 58 -14.68 -6.21 -3.45
N ALA A 59 -15.78 -6.33 -4.20
CA ALA A 59 -15.92 -5.69 -5.50
C ALA A 59 -15.94 -4.15 -5.39
N PRO A 60 -15.33 -3.43 -6.33
CA PRO A 60 -15.32 -1.98 -6.29
C PRO A 60 -16.69 -1.40 -6.61
N VAL A 61 -17.08 -0.37 -5.85
CA VAL A 61 -18.29 0.42 -6.09
C VAL A 61 -18.06 1.51 -7.13
N PHE A 62 -16.80 1.91 -7.32
CA PHE A 62 -16.42 2.91 -8.31
C PHE A 62 -14.98 2.67 -8.77
N THR A 63 -14.73 2.82 -10.07
CA THR A 63 -13.40 2.76 -10.66
C THR A 63 -13.20 3.97 -11.56
N LEU A 64 -12.03 4.58 -11.47
CA LEU A 64 -11.58 5.65 -12.35
C LEU A 64 -10.24 5.23 -12.95
N SER A 65 -10.30 4.75 -14.18
CA SER A 65 -9.11 4.50 -14.98
C SER A 65 -8.65 5.79 -15.63
N SER A 66 -7.36 6.09 -15.55
CA SER A 66 -6.76 7.21 -16.27
C SER A 66 -5.62 6.70 -17.12
N ARG A 67 -5.57 7.12 -18.39
CA ARG A 67 -4.48 6.76 -19.30
C ARG A 67 -3.17 7.45 -18.94
N GLU A 68 -3.25 8.59 -18.24
CA GLU A 68 -2.10 9.43 -17.89
C GLU A 68 -1.85 9.51 -16.38
N ALA A 69 -2.79 9.04 -15.55
CA ALA A 69 -2.71 9.12 -14.10
C ALA A 69 -2.87 7.74 -13.43
N ALA A 70 -2.63 7.69 -12.13
CA ALA A 70 -2.84 6.50 -11.33
C ALA A 70 -4.30 6.03 -11.38
N ASN A 71 -4.53 4.73 -11.55
CA ASN A 71 -5.88 4.16 -11.44
C ASN A 71 -6.39 4.36 -10.03
N LEU A 72 -7.66 4.74 -9.88
CA LEU A 72 -8.31 4.80 -8.57
C LEU A 72 -9.48 3.82 -8.53
N THR A 73 -9.54 3.06 -7.45
CA THR A 73 -10.66 2.19 -7.14
C THR A 73 -11.23 2.55 -5.79
N LYS A 74 -12.55 2.51 -5.66
CA LYS A 74 -13.26 2.72 -4.40
C LYS A 74 -14.04 1.47 -4.03
N CYS A 75 -13.88 1.01 -2.79
CA CYS A 75 -14.56 -0.13 -2.19
C CYS A 75 -15.30 0.30 -0.91
N LEU A 76 -16.26 -0.52 -0.48
CA LEU A 76 -16.93 -0.40 0.82
C LEU A 76 -16.65 -1.68 1.62
N SER A 77 -16.09 -1.55 2.82
CA SER A 77 -15.77 -2.70 3.69
C SER A 77 -15.91 -2.29 5.15
N ASP A 78 -16.60 -3.11 5.94
CA ASP A 78 -16.73 -2.94 7.40
C ASP A 78 -17.15 -1.53 7.86
N GLY A 79 -18.05 -0.87 7.11
CA GLY A 79 -18.50 0.49 7.41
C GLY A 79 -17.53 1.59 6.99
N PHE A 80 -16.44 1.25 6.29
CA PHE A 80 -15.49 2.21 5.71
C PHE A 80 -15.64 2.31 4.20
N SER A 81 -15.40 3.51 3.68
CA SER A 81 -15.13 3.80 2.29
C SER A 81 -13.62 3.83 2.09
N ILE A 82 -13.09 2.89 1.31
CA ILE A 82 -11.66 2.80 1.00
C ILE A 82 -11.44 3.19 -0.45
N ALA A 83 -10.65 4.22 -0.70
CA ALA A 83 -10.18 4.59 -2.03
C ALA A 83 -8.69 4.24 -2.17
N VAL A 84 -8.37 3.42 -3.17
CA VAL A 84 -7.03 2.91 -3.42
C VAL A 84 -6.53 3.48 -4.74
N THR A 85 -5.34 4.06 -4.70
CA THR A 85 -4.65 4.60 -5.87
C THR A 85 -3.52 3.65 -6.27
N TYR A 86 -3.51 3.20 -7.53
CA TYR A 86 -2.54 2.25 -8.05
C TYR A 86 -1.52 2.92 -8.96
N VAL A 87 -0.25 2.58 -8.77
CA VAL A 87 0.86 2.99 -9.64
C VAL A 87 1.52 1.72 -10.17
N ALA A 88 1.56 1.57 -11.49
CA ALA A 88 2.07 0.37 -12.16
C ALA A 88 1.42 -0.93 -11.64
N GLY A 89 0.09 -0.91 -11.49
CA GLY A 89 -0.70 -2.08 -11.07
C GLY A 89 -0.61 -2.45 -9.58
N ARG A 90 0.06 -1.64 -8.75
CA ARG A 90 0.20 -1.87 -7.29
C ARG A 90 -0.32 -0.70 -6.47
N SER A 91 -0.93 -0.97 -5.33
CA SER A 91 -1.46 0.04 -4.42
C SER A 91 -0.32 0.92 -3.91
N ALA A 92 -0.45 2.23 -4.09
CA ALA A 92 0.56 3.21 -3.72
C ALA A 92 0.09 4.16 -2.62
N ARG A 93 -1.24 4.33 -2.53
CA ARG A 93 -1.94 5.11 -1.51
C ARG A 93 -3.31 4.50 -1.25
N GLU A 94 -3.69 4.46 0.02
CA GLU A 94 -5.05 4.18 0.47
C GLU A 94 -5.60 5.40 1.21
N MET A 95 -6.87 5.70 1.01
CA MET A 95 -7.61 6.72 1.74
C MET A 95 -8.84 6.06 2.34
N ILE A 96 -8.96 6.14 3.66
CA ILE A 96 -9.96 5.44 4.44
C ILE A 96 -10.79 6.49 5.18
N ALA A 97 -12.10 6.45 5.01
CA ALA A 97 -13.04 7.28 5.73
C ALA A 97 -14.25 6.43 6.14
N LYS A 98 -14.95 6.78 7.20
CA LYS A 98 -16.19 6.06 7.56
C LYS A 98 -17.27 6.37 6.53
N ALA A 99 -18.05 5.35 6.16
CA ALA A 99 -19.07 5.46 5.12
C ALA A 99 -20.20 6.44 5.53
N ASP A 100 -20.46 6.55 6.83
CA ASP A 100 -21.41 7.48 7.44
C ASP A 100 -20.85 8.91 7.62
N LYS A 101 -19.57 9.13 7.27
CA LYS A 101 -18.85 10.40 7.46
C LYS A 101 -18.74 10.83 8.93
N SER A 102 -18.80 9.88 9.86
CA SER A 102 -18.41 10.14 11.24
C SER A 102 -16.88 10.16 11.38
N GLU A 103 -16.41 10.69 12.50
CA GLU A 103 -14.99 10.72 12.83
C GLU A 103 -14.43 9.30 13.03
N ILE A 104 -13.19 9.08 12.58
CA ILE A 104 -12.46 7.84 12.87
C ILE A 104 -11.89 7.96 14.28
N THR A 105 -12.33 7.09 15.18
CA THR A 105 -11.83 7.09 16.56
C THR A 105 -10.36 6.68 16.61
N GLU A 106 -9.62 7.11 17.63
CA GLU A 106 -8.22 6.74 17.82
C GLU A 106 -8.00 5.22 17.81
N LYS A 107 -8.90 4.46 18.43
CA LYS A 107 -8.88 2.99 18.42
C LYS A 107 -9.00 2.41 17.01
N GLU A 108 -9.88 2.98 16.18
CA GLU A 108 -10.02 2.60 14.78
C GLU A 108 -8.78 2.98 13.98
N ILE A 109 -8.22 4.18 14.18
CA ILE A 109 -6.96 4.62 13.55
C ILE A 109 -5.85 3.61 13.85
N ASN A 110 -5.63 3.26 15.12
CA ASN A 110 -4.60 2.30 15.53
C ASN A 110 -4.80 0.93 14.88
N ARG A 111 -6.04 0.44 14.79
CA ARG A 111 -6.34 -0.83 14.09
C ARG A 111 -6.04 -0.74 12.59
N LEU A 112 -6.37 0.39 11.96
CA LEU A 112 -6.11 0.62 10.53
C LEU A 112 -4.61 0.73 10.24
N LEU A 113 -3.86 1.42 11.10
CA LEU A 113 -2.41 1.53 11.04
C LEU A 113 -1.76 0.15 11.21
N GLU A 114 -2.10 -0.57 12.27
CA GLU A 114 -1.55 -1.91 12.54
C GLU A 114 -1.75 -2.82 11.35
N ALA A 115 -2.95 -2.82 10.79
CA ALA A 115 -3.24 -3.69 9.68
C ALA A 115 -2.59 -3.21 8.36
N ASN A 116 -2.08 -1.98 8.27
CA ASN A 116 -1.27 -1.44 7.18
C ASN A 116 0.25 -1.45 7.45
N SER A 117 0.69 -1.97 8.60
CA SER A 117 2.07 -1.89 9.08
C SER A 117 3.06 -2.65 8.21
N GLY A 118 2.64 -3.77 7.62
CA GLY A 118 3.55 -4.71 7.00
C GLY A 118 4.54 -5.35 7.97
N GLY A 119 4.20 -5.41 9.26
CA GLY A 119 5.07 -5.90 10.32
C GLY A 119 5.98 -4.84 10.94
N PHE A 120 5.91 -3.57 10.50
CA PHE A 120 6.70 -2.48 11.06
C PHE A 120 5.92 -1.61 12.06
N SER A 121 6.54 -1.26 13.18
CA SER A 121 5.91 -0.36 14.15
C SER A 121 5.71 1.04 13.59
N TRP A 122 4.54 1.62 13.87
CA TRP A 122 4.22 3.02 13.59
C TRP A 122 4.68 3.90 14.74
N ASN A 123 5.37 4.99 14.41
CA ASN A 123 5.76 6.00 15.38
C ASN A 123 4.95 7.26 15.10
N PRO A 124 4.26 7.83 16.10
CA PRO A 124 3.66 9.13 15.98
C PRO A 124 4.71 10.13 15.53
N GLN A 125 4.46 10.78 14.40
CA GLN A 125 5.28 11.86 13.91
C GLN A 125 4.62 13.15 14.37
N GLN A 126 5.25 13.85 15.29
CA GLN A 126 4.79 15.16 15.73
C GLN A 126 4.94 16.13 14.56
N LEU A 127 3.86 16.31 13.79
CA LEU A 127 3.75 17.34 12.77
C LEU A 127 3.38 18.69 13.41
N ALA A 128 2.81 18.66 14.62
CA ALA A 128 2.51 19.83 15.43
C ALA A 128 3.80 20.59 15.79
N GLY A 129 3.87 21.87 15.42
CA GLY A 129 5.02 22.76 15.68
C GLY A 129 5.94 23.01 14.49
N GLN A 130 5.79 22.29 13.38
CA GLN A 130 6.34 22.78 12.11
C GLN A 130 5.52 23.98 11.67
N LYS A 131 6.20 25.11 11.37
CA LYS A 131 5.64 26.45 11.14
C LYS A 131 4.52 26.55 10.07
N ASN A 132 4.20 25.46 9.37
CA ASN A 132 3.25 25.38 8.27
C ASN A 132 2.39 24.10 8.26
N VAL A 133 2.28 23.35 9.36
CA VAL A 133 1.36 22.20 9.42
C VAL A 133 -0.02 22.71 9.85
N PRO A 134 -1.10 22.43 9.08
CA PRO A 134 -2.45 22.78 9.48
C PRO A 134 -2.84 22.11 10.81
N ASP A 135 -3.52 22.84 11.69
CA ASP A 135 -4.14 22.26 12.89
C ASP A 135 -5.08 21.11 12.51
N GLY A 136 -5.10 20.07 13.36
CA GLY A 136 -5.93 18.87 13.17
C GLY A 136 -5.34 17.84 12.21
N LEU A 137 -4.04 17.93 11.89
CA LEU A 137 -3.33 16.91 11.12
C LEU A 137 -2.47 16.04 12.03
N LEU A 138 -2.85 14.77 12.17
CA LEU A 138 -2.07 13.75 12.87
C LEU A 138 -1.23 12.95 11.87
N GLY A 139 -0.02 12.57 12.25
CA GLY A 139 0.90 11.85 11.36
C GLY A 139 1.60 10.68 12.05
N TRP A 140 1.88 9.63 11.26
CA TRP A 140 2.66 8.47 11.69
C TRP A 140 3.63 8.05 10.59
N ARG A 141 4.73 7.43 11.01
CA ARG A 141 5.75 6.90 10.12
C ARG A 141 6.29 5.56 10.61
N THR A 142 6.52 4.63 9.71
CA THR A 142 7.18 3.34 10.01
C THR A 142 8.71 3.51 10.10
N ASN A 143 9.38 2.64 10.85
CA ASN A 143 10.84 2.62 11.02
C ASN A 143 11.62 1.82 9.95
N GLU A 144 11.01 1.57 8.79
CA GLU A 144 11.65 0.83 7.69
C GLU A 144 12.55 1.73 6.83
N GLU A 145 13.42 1.12 6.01
CA GLU A 145 14.28 1.83 5.04
C GLU A 145 13.45 2.67 4.04
N LYS A 146 12.27 2.16 3.67
CA LYS A 146 11.32 2.79 2.73
C LYS A 146 10.02 3.16 3.43
N PRO A 147 10.01 4.21 4.26
CA PRO A 147 8.95 4.44 5.22
C PRO A 147 7.59 4.65 4.54
N ARG A 148 6.60 3.99 5.12
CA ARG A 148 5.20 4.31 4.99
C ARG A 148 4.88 5.51 5.87
N ILE A 149 3.98 6.32 5.38
CA ILE A 149 3.51 7.52 6.04
C ILE A 149 2.00 7.41 6.12
N ALA A 150 1.46 7.69 7.29
CA ALA A 150 0.04 7.83 7.50
C ALA A 150 -0.27 9.24 7.97
N LEU A 151 -1.37 9.81 7.49
CA LEU A 151 -1.85 11.13 7.87
C LEU A 151 -3.34 11.02 8.14
N TYR A 152 -3.80 11.50 9.29
CA TYR A 152 -5.21 11.68 9.58
C TYR A 152 -5.52 13.17 9.59
N ASP A 153 -6.47 13.58 8.77
CA ASP A 153 -6.93 14.96 8.71
C ASP A 153 -8.32 15.04 9.33
N GLU A 154 -8.42 15.70 10.48
CA GLU A 154 -9.67 15.89 11.23
C GLU A 154 -10.73 16.63 10.42
N ARG A 155 -10.36 17.49 9.47
CA ARG A 155 -11.31 18.26 8.65
C ARG A 155 -12.00 17.41 7.60
N THR A 156 -11.26 16.46 7.03
CA THR A 156 -11.79 15.53 6.02
C THR A 156 -12.24 14.20 6.64
N GLN A 157 -11.91 13.96 7.92
CA GLN A 157 -12.18 12.73 8.67
C GLN A 157 -11.69 11.49 7.91
N ALA A 158 -10.53 11.63 7.29
CA ALA A 158 -9.94 10.62 6.43
C ALA A 158 -8.51 10.30 6.87
N LEU A 159 -8.23 9.00 6.96
CA LEU A 159 -6.89 8.47 7.14
C LEU A 159 -6.29 8.14 5.77
N PHE A 160 -5.15 8.75 5.47
CA PHE A 160 -4.36 8.50 4.29
C PHE A 160 -3.17 7.63 4.68
N VAL A 161 -2.94 6.52 3.99
CA VAL A 161 -1.75 5.68 4.14
C VAL A 161 -1.05 5.63 2.79
N THR A 162 0.24 5.94 2.75
CA THR A 162 1.00 6.07 1.50
C THR A 162 2.47 5.69 1.68
N THR A 163 3.19 5.55 0.57
CA THR A 163 4.65 5.45 0.55
C THR A 163 5.32 6.79 0.27
N GLN A 164 6.57 6.95 0.73
CA GLN A 164 7.42 8.09 0.33
C GLN A 164 7.60 8.18 -1.20
N ARG A 165 7.66 7.04 -1.89
CA ARG A 165 7.77 7.00 -3.36
C ARG A 165 6.58 7.69 -4.03
N PHE A 166 5.36 7.40 -3.57
CA PHE A 166 4.16 8.04 -4.10
C PHE A 166 4.14 9.55 -3.86
N ILE A 167 4.58 10.00 -2.68
CA ILE A 167 4.72 11.43 -2.36
C ILE A 167 5.71 12.09 -3.34
N ASN A 168 6.87 11.48 -3.56
CA ASN A 168 7.89 12.00 -4.48
C ASN A 168 7.36 12.10 -5.92
N LEU A 169 6.65 11.07 -6.40
CA LEU A 169 6.03 11.06 -7.73
C LEU A 169 4.99 12.18 -7.86
N THR A 170 4.14 12.36 -6.85
CA THR A 170 3.11 13.41 -6.83
C THR A 170 3.74 14.80 -6.83
N ASN A 171 4.78 15.02 -6.01
CA ASN A 171 5.50 16.28 -5.96
C ASN A 171 6.22 16.59 -7.29
N ALA A 172 6.83 15.59 -7.93
CA ALA A 172 7.46 15.75 -9.23
C ALA A 172 6.43 16.12 -10.32
N ALA A 173 5.27 15.46 -10.33
CA ALA A 173 4.19 15.78 -11.26
C ALA A 173 3.67 17.21 -11.04
N ASN A 174 3.45 17.62 -9.79
CA ASN A 174 3.00 18.96 -9.46
C ASN A 174 4.01 20.04 -9.90
N ARG A 175 5.31 19.79 -9.72
CA ARG A 175 6.38 20.70 -10.21
C ARG A 175 6.37 20.81 -11.74
N ARG A 176 6.17 19.71 -12.46
CA ARG A 176 6.08 19.71 -13.93
C ARG A 176 4.86 20.53 -14.41
N SER A 177 3.70 20.35 -13.77
CA SER A 177 2.50 21.12 -14.10
C SER A 177 2.67 22.60 -13.79
N ALA A 178 3.32 22.95 -12.67
CA ALA A 178 3.63 24.33 -12.33
C ALA A 178 4.59 24.98 -13.35
N ALA A 179 5.67 24.29 -13.73
CA ALA A 179 6.61 24.77 -14.74
C ALA A 179 5.94 24.98 -16.11
N LYS A 180 5.05 24.06 -16.52
CA LYS A 180 4.27 24.21 -17.77
C LYS A 180 3.36 25.43 -17.73
N LYS A 181 2.76 25.76 -16.57
CA LYS A 181 1.93 26.95 -16.41
C LYS A 181 2.72 28.25 -16.53
N VAL A 182 3.91 28.31 -15.95
CA VAL A 182 4.79 29.50 -16.01
C VAL A 182 5.29 29.75 -17.44
N ASN A 183 5.69 28.69 -18.16
CA ASN A 183 6.19 28.81 -19.53
C ASN A 183 5.06 28.91 -20.59
N GLY A 184 3.84 28.54 -20.22
CA GLY A 184 2.74 28.35 -21.16
C GLY A 184 1.88 29.56 -21.48
N GLY A 185 1.96 30.67 -20.72
CA GLY A 185 1.35 31.98 -21.04
C GLY A 185 -0.18 32.06 -21.32
N ALA A 186 -0.89 30.94 -21.45
CA ALA A 186 -2.26 30.89 -21.93
C ALA A 186 -3.20 30.36 -20.85
N SER A 187 -4.00 31.27 -20.29
CA SER A 187 -5.24 30.93 -19.59
C SER A 187 -6.21 30.31 -20.60
N LEU A 188 -6.23 28.98 -20.69
CA LEU A 188 -7.36 28.26 -21.30
C LEU A 188 -8.33 27.80 -20.21
N PRO A 189 -9.64 27.84 -20.45
CA PRO A 189 -10.66 27.48 -19.47
C PRO A 189 -10.55 25.97 -19.14
N GLY A 190 -10.23 25.68 -17.88
CA GLY A 190 -9.89 24.33 -17.40
C GLY A 190 -11.00 23.31 -17.61
N GLY A 191 -10.68 22.27 -18.38
CA GLY A 191 -11.52 21.09 -18.59
C GLY A 191 -11.68 20.24 -17.34
N GLN A 192 -12.79 19.51 -17.26
CA GLN A 192 -13.22 18.73 -16.09
C GLN A 192 -12.19 17.69 -15.59
N SER A 193 -11.27 17.23 -16.45
CA SER A 193 -10.20 16.30 -16.11
C SER A 193 -9.18 16.87 -15.11
N GLU A 194 -8.90 18.18 -15.18
CA GLU A 194 -7.96 18.84 -14.28
C GLU A 194 -8.55 19.02 -12.87
N ARG A 195 -9.87 19.27 -12.79
CA ARG A 195 -10.61 19.30 -11.51
C ARG A 195 -10.66 17.91 -10.88
N ALA A 196 -10.91 16.86 -11.66
CA ALA A 196 -10.92 15.49 -11.16
C ALA A 196 -9.55 15.09 -10.56
N LEU A 197 -8.44 15.42 -11.25
CA LEU A 197 -7.08 15.19 -10.76
C LEU A 197 -6.76 15.98 -9.48
N ARG A 198 -7.16 17.26 -9.39
CA ARG A 198 -6.99 18.03 -8.15
C ARG A 198 -7.83 17.48 -7.00
N ASN A 199 -9.05 17.02 -7.25
CA ASN A 199 -9.91 16.43 -6.22
C ASN A 199 -9.36 15.08 -5.73
N LEU A 200 -8.77 14.28 -6.63
CA LEU A 200 -8.03 13.06 -6.30
C LEU A 200 -6.78 13.36 -5.44
N GLN A 201 -6.01 14.37 -5.84
CA GLN A 201 -4.78 14.75 -5.13
C GLN A 201 -5.06 15.38 -3.77
N SER A 202 -6.07 16.25 -3.67
CA SER A 202 -6.47 16.93 -2.42
C SER A 202 -7.29 16.05 -1.47
N GLY A 203 -7.65 14.82 -1.87
CA GLY A 203 -8.56 13.99 -1.08
C GLY A 203 -9.98 14.56 -0.97
N ASN A 204 -10.29 15.64 -1.69
CA ASN A 204 -11.59 16.28 -1.65
C ASN A 204 -12.59 15.52 -2.53
N LEU A 205 -13.10 14.40 -2.00
CA LEU A 205 -14.11 13.57 -2.66
C LEU A 205 -15.53 14.18 -2.63
N ARG A 206 -15.76 15.37 -2.03
CA ARG A 206 -17.08 16.00 -1.97
C ARG A 206 -17.69 16.30 -3.35
N GLY A 207 -16.89 16.28 -4.41
CA GLY A 207 -17.33 16.52 -5.78
C GLY A 207 -17.74 15.28 -6.59
N PHE A 208 -17.69 14.07 -6.02
CA PHE A 208 -18.13 12.88 -6.76
C PHE A 208 -19.66 12.72 -6.65
N PRO A 209 -20.37 12.56 -7.78
CA PRO A 209 -21.81 12.31 -7.73
C PRO A 209 -22.04 11.00 -6.98
N THR A 210 -22.72 11.07 -5.84
CA THR A 210 -23.30 9.88 -5.21
C THR A 210 -24.38 9.40 -6.15
N SER A 211 -24.12 8.30 -6.87
CA SER A 211 -25.17 7.62 -7.63
C SER A 211 -26.24 7.18 -6.65
N SER A 212 -27.32 7.96 -6.56
CA SER A 212 -28.52 7.57 -5.83
C SER A 212 -29.01 6.27 -6.46
N PRO A 213 -29.27 5.20 -5.69
CA PRO A 213 -29.78 3.96 -6.27
C PRO A 213 -31.12 4.26 -6.93
N ALA A 214 -31.23 3.92 -8.21
CA ALA A 214 -32.42 4.13 -9.03
C ALA A 214 -33.64 3.53 -8.32
N ARG A 215 -34.55 4.42 -7.88
CA ARG A 215 -35.84 4.06 -7.30
C ARG A 215 -36.67 3.39 -8.41
N LYS A 216 -36.75 2.06 -8.40
CA LYS A 216 -37.66 1.30 -9.27
C LYS A 216 -39.08 1.80 -8.98
N GLY A 217 -39.73 2.32 -10.03
CA GLY A 217 -41.11 2.79 -9.99
C GLY A 217 -42.06 1.68 -9.58
N GLU A 218 -42.94 2.02 -8.66
CA GLU A 218 -44.07 1.21 -8.21
C GLU A 218 -45.21 1.36 -9.24
N PRO A 219 -45.81 0.27 -9.76
CA PRO A 219 -46.91 0.38 -10.70
C PRO A 219 -48.19 0.83 -9.98
N SER A 220 -48.78 1.93 -10.44
CA SER A 220 -50.15 2.34 -10.04
C SER A 220 -51.15 1.28 -10.48
N LYS A 221 -52.05 0.93 -9.55
CA LYS A 221 -53.26 0.15 -9.79
C LYS A 221 -54.38 1.05 -10.30
#